data_AF-L8M7T5-F1
#
_entry.id   AF-L8M7T5-F1
#
_cell.length_a   1.000
_cell.length_b   1.000
_cell.length_c   1.000
_cell.angle_alpha   90.00
_cell.angle_beta   90.00
_cell.angle_gamma   90.00
#
_symmetry.space_group_name_H-M   'P 1'
#
loop_
_entity.id
_entity.type
_entity.pdbx_description
1 polymer ?
#
loop_
_entity_poly.entity_id
_entity_poly.type
_entity_poly.pdbx_seq_one_letter_code
_entity_poly.pdbx_strand_id
1 'polypeptide(L)'
;MMLDWLQDLDPKRENLDPESGEIVTRLLNEIEAIYKENQELKAENQRLRDEIAQLKGHKGKPNIKANRQTKSTRSSEKAQGKENRSNRSPKPPRQQRIKIDREQVVKLERAQLPKDVIHRGYREVTIQNIVFKTDTVLYRLERLYSAISGKLYEAQLPGELRGQSYGKELEAFAIMLYYELRVPQEKILKLLQSQELVISAGKIANLMLGNFTIKPSIEVCAGFTKRVTMRNSAQ
;
A
#
# COMPACT_ATOMS: atom_id res chain seq x y z
N MET A 1 23.30 19.11 -29.76
CA MET A 1 22.75 20.43 -29.37
C MET A 1 23.39 21.02 -28.10
N MET A 2 24.51 20.49 -27.57
CA MET A 2 25.28 21.15 -26.49
C MET A 2 26.81 21.08 -26.70
N LEU A 3 27.28 20.59 -27.86
CA LEU A 3 28.70 20.51 -28.22
C LEU A 3 29.13 21.53 -29.29
N ASP A 4 28.21 22.21 -29.97
CA ASP A 4 28.55 23.16 -31.04
C ASP A 4 29.36 24.35 -30.50
N TRP A 5 28.93 24.93 -29.37
CA TRP A 5 29.54 26.14 -28.81
C TRP A 5 30.92 25.91 -28.16
N LEU A 6 31.25 24.65 -27.85
CA LEU A 6 32.53 24.27 -27.24
C LEU A 6 33.65 24.15 -28.29
N GLN A 7 33.29 23.85 -29.53
CA GLN A 7 34.23 23.82 -30.66
C GLN A 7 34.69 25.22 -31.09
N ASP A 8 33.92 26.26 -30.75
CA ASP A 8 34.23 27.65 -31.06
C ASP A 8 35.22 28.29 -30.07
N LEU A 9 35.48 27.64 -28.93
CA LEU A 9 36.45 28.07 -27.92
C LEU A 9 37.85 27.56 -28.29
N ASP A 10 38.56 28.30 -29.15
CA ASP A 10 39.97 28.05 -29.47
C ASP A 10 40.87 28.93 -28.58
N PRO A 11 41.63 28.35 -27.62
CA PRO A 11 42.54 29.10 -26.75
C PRO A 11 43.58 29.91 -27.53
N LYS A 12 43.90 29.51 -28.78
CA LYS A 12 44.86 30.21 -29.65
C LYS A 12 44.27 31.47 -30.29
N ARG A 13 42.93 31.58 -30.39
CA ARG A 13 42.25 32.78 -30.89
C ARG A 13 42.14 33.90 -29.86
N GLU A 14 42.15 33.56 -28.57
CA GLU A 14 41.90 34.48 -27.45
C GLU A 14 43.19 35.15 -26.88
N ASN A 15 44.36 34.96 -27.50
CA ASN A 15 45.64 35.55 -27.10
C ASN A 15 45.98 35.33 -25.60
N LEU A 16 45.68 34.13 -25.09
CA LEU A 16 45.98 33.70 -23.73
C LEU A 16 47.48 33.46 -23.54
N ASP A 17 47.97 33.62 -22.31
CA ASP A 17 49.35 33.25 -22.00
C ASP A 17 49.55 31.72 -22.17
N PRO A 18 50.78 31.25 -22.46
CA PRO A 18 51.05 29.85 -22.76
C PRO A 18 50.62 28.86 -21.66
N GLU A 19 50.77 29.23 -20.38
CA GLU A 19 50.36 28.36 -19.27
C GLU A 19 48.84 28.30 -19.13
N SER A 20 48.15 29.44 -19.25
CA SER A 20 46.67 29.46 -19.24
C SER A 20 46.08 28.70 -20.43
N GLY A 21 46.69 28.79 -21.61
CA GLY A 21 46.24 28.05 -22.79
C GLY A 21 46.32 26.52 -22.61
N GLU A 22 47.38 26.03 -21.96
CA GLU A 22 47.55 24.61 -21.65
C GLU A 22 46.53 24.12 -20.61
N ILE A 23 46.30 24.91 -19.56
CA ILE A 23 45.29 24.61 -18.53
C ILE A 23 43.88 24.55 -19.14
N VAL A 24 43.50 25.53 -19.97
CA VAL A 24 42.18 25.55 -20.63
C VAL A 24 42.01 24.35 -21.56
N THR A 25 43.05 23.99 -22.31
CA THR A 25 43.01 22.80 -23.18
C THR A 25 42.80 21.52 -22.38
N ARG A 26 43.49 21.38 -21.24
CA ARG A 26 43.34 20.21 -20.37
C ARG A 26 41.94 20.14 -19.75
N LEU A 27 41.40 21.28 -19.30
CA LEU A 27 40.04 21.35 -18.76
C LEU A 27 38.98 21.00 -19.82
N LEU A 28 39.14 21.48 -21.06
CA LEU A 28 38.25 21.15 -22.17
C LEU A 28 38.20 19.65 -22.46
N ASN A 29 39.36 18.98 -22.48
CA ASN A 29 39.46 17.53 -22.66
C ASN A 29 38.76 16.75 -21.54
N GLU A 30 38.93 17.18 -20.29
CA GLU A 30 38.25 16.57 -19.13
C GLU A 30 36.73 16.79 -19.18
N ILE A 31 36.27 17.98 -19.58
CA ILE A 31 34.84 18.27 -19.74
C ILE A 31 34.23 17.39 -20.85
N GLU A 32 34.94 17.20 -21.95
CA GLU A 32 34.50 16.30 -23.03
C GLU A 32 34.40 14.85 -22.55
N ALA A 33 35.40 14.36 -21.82
CA ALA A 33 35.40 13.02 -21.24
C ALA A 33 34.23 12.81 -20.27
N ILE A 34 34.04 13.74 -19.33
CA ILE A 34 32.93 13.71 -18.36
C ILE A 34 31.58 13.76 -19.07
N TYR A 35 31.44 14.58 -20.11
CA TYR A 35 30.19 14.68 -20.86
C TYR A 35 29.85 13.37 -21.58
N LYS A 36 30.85 12.72 -22.18
CA LYS A 36 30.69 11.43 -22.84
C LYS A 36 30.24 10.35 -21.85
N GLU A 37 30.93 10.24 -20.71
CA GLU A 37 30.54 9.33 -19.63
C GLU A 37 29.13 9.62 -19.12
N ASN A 38 28.75 10.89 -18.98
CA ASN A 38 27.41 11.28 -18.55
C ASN A 38 26.31 10.84 -19.54
N GLN A 39 26.59 10.88 -20.84
CA GLN A 39 25.67 10.39 -21.88
C GLN A 39 25.53 8.87 -21.82
N GLU A 40 26.62 8.14 -21.66
CA GLU A 40 26.63 6.69 -21.52
C GLU A 40 25.86 6.25 -20.26
N LEU A 41 26.10 6.91 -19.13
CA LEU A 41 25.37 6.68 -17.87
C LEU A 41 23.88 6.99 -18.01
N LYS A 42 23.50 8.06 -18.72
CA LYS A 42 22.09 8.37 -18.98
C LYS A 42 21.41 7.31 -19.84
N ALA A 43 22.10 6.79 -20.86
CA ALA A 43 21.60 5.73 -21.71
C ALA A 43 21.40 4.43 -20.91
N GLU A 44 22.39 4.05 -20.09
CA GLU A 44 22.30 2.86 -19.25
C GLU A 44 21.21 3.00 -18.18
N ASN A 45 21.09 4.16 -17.53
CA ASN A 45 20.03 4.41 -16.55
C ASN A 45 18.63 4.28 -17.20
N GLN A 46 18.49 4.73 -18.45
CA GLN A 46 17.24 4.59 -19.20
C GLN A 46 16.95 3.12 -19.52
N ARG A 47 17.96 2.35 -19.95
CA ARG A 47 17.83 0.90 -20.20
C ARG A 47 17.38 0.15 -18.95
N LEU A 48 18.03 0.40 -17.81
CA LEU A 48 17.68 -0.23 -16.53
C LEU A 48 16.27 0.14 -16.06
N ARG A 49 15.85 1.39 -16.27
CA ARG A 49 14.47 1.82 -15.96
C ARG A 49 13.43 1.08 -16.82
N ASP A 50 13.73 0.87 -18.10
CA ASP A 50 12.84 0.16 -19.01
C ASP A 50 12.79 -1.35 -18.69
N GLU A 51 13.90 -1.95 -18.29
CA GLU A 51 13.97 -3.33 -17.80
C GLU A 51 13.19 -3.53 -16.49
N ILE A 52 13.35 -2.61 -15.52
CA ILE A 52 12.55 -2.61 -14.29
C ILE A 52 11.06 -2.47 -14.60
N ALA A 53 10.68 -1.64 -15.57
CA ALA A 53 9.28 -1.47 -15.97
C ALA A 53 8.71 -2.76 -16.59
N GLN A 54 9.47 -3.44 -17.46
CA GLN A 54 9.09 -4.74 -18.02
C GLN A 54 8.93 -5.81 -16.94
N LEU A 55 9.91 -5.97 -16.04
CA LEU A 55 9.85 -6.95 -14.95
C LEU A 55 8.68 -6.70 -13.99
N LYS A 56 8.25 -5.44 -13.84
CA LYS A 56 7.10 -5.05 -13.03
C LYS A 56 5.75 -5.11 -13.78
N GLY A 57 5.71 -5.58 -15.02
CA GLY A 57 4.49 -5.72 -15.81
C GLY A 57 3.87 -4.39 -16.26
N HIS A 58 4.63 -3.30 -16.22
CA HIS A 58 4.23 -2.01 -16.75
C HIS A 58 4.80 -1.84 -18.17
N LYS A 59 4.02 -1.27 -19.09
CA LYS A 59 4.55 -0.87 -20.40
C LYS A 59 5.62 0.20 -20.17
N GLY A 60 6.84 -0.04 -20.65
CA GLY A 60 7.93 0.93 -20.64
C GLY A 60 7.55 2.26 -21.30
N LYS A 61 8.41 3.28 -21.16
CA LYS A 61 8.11 4.66 -21.58
C LYS A 61 7.63 4.69 -23.04
N PRO A 62 6.47 5.29 -23.36
CA PRO A 62 6.00 5.37 -24.73
C PRO A 62 6.97 6.23 -25.56
N ASN A 63 7.49 5.66 -26.65
CA ASN A 63 8.28 6.40 -27.63
C ASN A 63 7.35 7.27 -28.49
N ILE A 64 7.18 8.53 -28.08
CA ILE A 64 6.38 9.51 -28.82
C ILE A 64 7.23 9.99 -30.00
N LYS A 65 7.04 9.38 -31.17
CA LYS A 65 7.58 9.93 -32.43
C LYS A 65 6.88 11.25 -32.76
N ALA A 66 7.64 12.21 -33.31
CA ALA A 66 7.11 13.49 -33.74
C ALA A 66 5.99 13.30 -34.77
N ASN A 67 4.87 14.01 -34.56
CA ASN A 67 3.66 13.91 -35.35
C ASN A 67 3.88 14.50 -36.75
N ARG A 68 4.05 13.64 -37.77
CA ARG A 68 4.06 14.06 -39.18
C ARG A 68 2.61 14.17 -39.64
N GLN A 69 2.17 15.40 -39.92
CA GLN A 69 0.87 15.64 -40.52
C GLN A 69 0.79 14.94 -41.89
N THR A 70 -0.12 13.98 -42.04
CA THR A 70 -0.62 13.54 -43.34
C THR A 70 -2.14 13.65 -43.38
N LYS A 71 -2.61 14.42 -44.37
CA LYS A 71 -4.02 14.61 -44.69
C LYS A 71 -4.63 13.34 -45.28
N SER A 72 -5.87 13.08 -44.85
CA SER A 72 -7.00 12.42 -45.51
C SER A 72 -6.77 11.13 -46.31
N THR A 73 -7.46 10.05 -45.91
CA THR A 73 -8.59 9.47 -46.70
C THR A 73 -9.56 8.75 -45.75
N ARG A 74 -10.87 8.94 -45.97
CA ARG A 74 -11.98 8.21 -45.34
C ARG A 74 -11.83 6.69 -45.58
N SER A 75 -12.11 5.88 -44.56
CA SER A 75 -13.05 4.78 -44.71
C SER A 75 -13.66 4.38 -43.37
N SER A 76 -14.97 4.17 -43.40
CA SER A 76 -15.85 3.75 -42.33
C SER A 76 -15.52 2.34 -41.84
N GLU A 77 -15.45 2.13 -40.53
CA GLU A 77 -16.14 1.04 -39.84
C GLU A 77 -15.92 1.09 -38.32
N LYS A 78 -17.03 0.94 -37.58
CA LYS A 78 -17.13 0.55 -36.16
C LYS A 78 -16.64 1.56 -35.12
N ALA A 79 -17.44 2.61 -34.97
CA ALA A 79 -17.56 3.34 -33.72
C ALA A 79 -18.34 2.49 -32.69
N GLN A 80 -17.64 1.69 -31.88
CA GLN A 80 -18.15 1.19 -30.60
C GLN A 80 -17.03 1.26 -29.57
N GLY A 81 -17.29 1.92 -28.44
CA GLY A 81 -16.36 2.00 -27.31
C GLY A 81 -15.84 3.40 -26.97
N LYS A 82 -16.58 4.48 -27.24
CA LYS A 82 -16.48 5.67 -26.37
C LYS A 82 -17.23 5.32 -25.09
N GLU A 83 -16.56 4.61 -24.19
CA GLU A 83 -17.05 4.43 -22.83
C GLU A 83 -17.38 5.80 -22.26
N ASN A 84 -18.65 5.91 -21.85
CA ASN A 84 -19.22 7.02 -21.15
C ASN A 84 -18.21 7.59 -20.15
N ARG A 85 -17.74 8.83 -20.40
CA ARG A 85 -17.26 9.68 -19.32
C ARG A 85 -18.47 9.95 -18.43
N SER A 86 -18.69 8.98 -17.54
CA SER A 86 -19.74 8.96 -16.53
C SER A 86 -19.90 10.37 -15.97
N ASN A 87 -21.15 10.86 -16.05
CA ASN A 87 -21.69 11.89 -15.18
C ASN A 87 -21.33 11.50 -13.74
N ARG A 88 -20.16 11.94 -13.27
CA ARG A 88 -19.74 11.74 -11.89
C ARG A 88 -20.35 12.88 -11.12
N SER A 89 -21.53 12.63 -10.57
CA SER A 89 -22.17 13.54 -9.63
C SER A 89 -21.13 13.98 -8.59
N PRO A 90 -21.11 15.28 -8.23
CA PRO A 90 -20.14 15.80 -7.28
C PRO A 90 -20.20 14.97 -5.99
N LYS A 91 -19.04 14.47 -5.55
CA LYS A 91 -18.96 13.68 -4.33
C LYS A 91 -19.39 14.57 -3.15
N PRO A 92 -20.18 14.05 -2.20
CA PRO A 92 -20.56 14.83 -1.03
C PRO A 92 -19.32 15.30 -0.25
N PRO A 93 -19.44 16.42 0.49
CA PRO A 93 -18.37 16.95 1.34
C PRO A 93 -17.74 15.85 2.21
N ARG A 94 -16.44 15.94 2.44
CA ARG A 94 -15.67 14.90 3.16
C ARG A 94 -16.34 14.50 4.47
N GLN A 95 -16.83 15.47 5.25
CA GLN A 95 -17.48 15.25 6.55
C GLN A 95 -18.73 14.34 6.46
N GLN A 96 -19.55 14.51 5.42
CA GLN A 96 -20.76 13.68 5.22
C GLN A 96 -20.44 12.24 4.81
N ARG A 97 -19.17 11.95 4.48
CA ARG A 97 -18.71 10.60 4.11
C ARG A 97 -18.06 9.85 5.28
N ILE A 98 -17.87 10.50 6.42
CA ILE A 98 -17.21 9.91 7.60
C ILE A 98 -18.28 9.28 8.47
N LYS A 99 -18.16 7.97 8.71
CA LYS A 99 -18.97 7.29 9.73
C LYS A 99 -18.41 7.65 11.10
N ILE A 100 -19.28 8.10 12.01
CA ILE A 100 -18.93 8.33 13.41
C ILE A 100 -19.24 7.05 14.19
N ASP A 101 -18.20 6.42 14.73
CA ASP A 101 -18.38 5.23 15.58
C ASP A 101 -18.62 5.62 17.05
N ARG A 102 -18.15 6.80 17.50
CA ARG A 102 -18.29 7.32 18.87
C ARG A 102 -18.33 8.85 18.88
N GLU A 103 -19.18 9.41 19.75
CA GLU A 103 -19.25 10.85 20.03
C GLU A 103 -18.73 11.15 21.44
N GLN A 104 -17.95 12.22 21.58
CA GLN A 104 -17.45 12.67 22.88
C GLN A 104 -17.60 14.18 23.00
N VAL A 105 -18.29 14.63 24.04
CA VAL A 105 -18.46 16.05 24.34
C VAL A 105 -17.36 16.50 25.30
N VAL A 106 -16.50 17.40 24.83
CA VAL A 106 -15.51 18.07 25.66
C VAL A 106 -16.18 19.25 26.36
N LYS A 107 -16.35 19.16 27.68
CA LYS A 107 -16.97 20.22 28.50
C LYS A 107 -15.89 21.17 29.02
N LEU A 108 -16.18 22.46 29.02
CA LEU A 108 -15.33 23.45 29.69
C LEU A 108 -15.47 23.32 31.22
N GLU A 109 -14.38 23.57 31.93
CA GLU A 109 -14.38 23.65 33.39
C GLU A 109 -15.14 24.89 33.85
N ARG A 110 -16.26 24.70 34.55
CA ARG A 110 -17.18 25.78 34.92
C ARG A 110 -16.62 26.73 35.99
N ALA A 111 -15.64 26.29 36.77
CA ALA A 111 -15.03 27.09 37.83
C ALA A 111 -14.27 28.31 37.28
N GLN A 112 -13.78 28.22 36.04
CA GLN A 112 -13.00 29.29 35.40
C GLN A 112 -13.87 30.21 34.52
N LEU A 113 -15.18 29.95 34.44
CA LEU A 113 -16.09 30.69 33.58
C LEU A 113 -16.83 31.79 34.33
N PRO A 114 -17.08 32.95 33.69
CA PRO A 114 -18.00 33.95 34.20
C PRO A 114 -19.41 33.38 34.47
N LYS A 115 -20.12 33.95 35.46
CA LYS A 115 -21.44 33.45 35.90
C LYS A 115 -22.56 33.67 34.88
N ASP A 116 -22.35 34.59 33.94
CA ASP A 116 -23.26 34.97 32.87
C ASP A 116 -23.10 34.13 31.59
N VAL A 117 -22.19 33.14 31.58
CA VAL A 117 -21.98 32.26 30.42
C VAL A 117 -23.22 31.41 30.15
N ILE A 118 -23.78 31.55 28.94
CA ILE A 118 -24.90 30.76 28.44
C ILE A 118 -24.40 29.75 27.42
N HIS A 119 -24.93 28.52 27.49
CA HIS A 119 -24.63 27.48 26.51
C HIS A 119 -25.20 27.84 25.12
N ARG A 120 -24.34 27.90 24.09
CA ARG A 120 -24.69 28.26 22.69
C ARG A 120 -24.52 27.10 21.70
N GLY A 121 -24.47 25.86 22.19
CA GLY A 121 -24.29 24.66 21.36
C GLY A 121 -22.81 24.23 21.24
N TYR A 122 -22.55 23.32 20.30
CA TYR A 122 -21.23 22.71 20.09
C TYR A 122 -20.65 23.09 18.73
N ARG A 123 -19.33 23.29 18.69
CA ARG A 123 -18.57 23.24 17.44
C ARG A 123 -18.12 21.80 17.23
N GLU A 124 -18.53 21.19 16.14
CA GLU A 124 -18.15 19.82 15.80
C GLU A 124 -16.75 19.77 15.19
N VAL A 125 -15.93 18.83 15.70
CA VAL A 125 -14.61 18.51 15.16
C VAL A 125 -14.50 16.99 15.07
N THR A 126 -14.33 16.47 13.86
CA THR A 126 -14.22 15.03 13.61
C THR A 126 -12.74 14.64 13.47
N ILE A 127 -12.27 13.72 14.31
CA ILE A 127 -10.94 13.12 14.21
C ILE A 127 -11.12 11.62 13.94
N GLN A 128 -10.56 11.12 12.83
CA GLN A 128 -10.56 9.69 12.53
C GLN A 128 -9.33 9.03 13.13
N ASN A 129 -9.53 7.90 13.80
CA ASN A 129 -8.46 7.07 14.33
C ASN A 129 -8.72 5.61 13.99
N ILE A 130 -7.65 4.80 14.00
CA ILE A 130 -7.73 3.34 13.88
C ILE A 130 -7.10 2.76 15.14
N VAL A 131 -7.83 1.89 15.84
CA VAL A 131 -7.34 1.23 17.05
C VAL A 131 -6.93 -0.19 16.69
N PHE A 132 -5.64 -0.48 16.82
CA PHE A 132 -5.11 -1.85 16.77
C PHE A 132 -5.00 -2.36 18.20
N LYS A 133 -5.75 -3.42 18.52
CA LYS A 133 -5.68 -4.10 19.81
C LYS A 133 -5.93 -5.59 19.62
N THR A 134 -5.30 -6.40 20.46
CA THR A 134 -5.59 -7.83 20.57
C THR A 134 -6.88 -8.03 21.38
N ASP A 135 -7.60 -9.10 21.06
CA ASP A 135 -8.75 -9.57 21.82
C ASP A 135 -8.48 -11.02 22.24
N THR A 136 -7.93 -11.20 23.43
CA THR A 136 -7.51 -12.50 23.95
C THR A 136 -8.52 -12.98 25.00
N VAL A 137 -9.18 -14.11 24.71
CA VAL A 137 -10.21 -14.70 25.58
C VAL A 137 -9.66 -15.95 26.27
N LEU A 138 -9.66 -15.94 27.61
CA LEU A 138 -9.34 -17.12 28.42
C LEU A 138 -10.62 -17.92 28.69
N TYR A 139 -10.74 -19.10 28.08
CA TYR A 139 -11.84 -20.03 28.34
C TYR A 139 -11.52 -20.90 29.56
N ARG A 140 -12.26 -20.71 30.65
CA ARG A 140 -12.21 -21.59 31.83
C ARG A 140 -13.30 -22.64 31.71
N LEU A 141 -12.92 -23.87 31.39
CA LEU A 141 -13.84 -24.99 31.32
C LEU A 141 -14.08 -25.54 32.74
N GLU A 142 -15.34 -25.58 33.15
CA GLU A 142 -15.73 -26.12 34.45
C GLU A 142 -15.44 -27.62 34.51
N ARG A 143 -14.88 -28.07 35.62
CA ARG A 143 -14.57 -29.49 35.88
C ARG A 143 -15.15 -29.85 37.24
N LEU A 144 -16.08 -30.81 37.26
CA LEU A 144 -16.75 -31.28 38.46
C LEU A 144 -16.48 -32.76 38.65
N TYR A 145 -16.13 -33.16 39.86
CA TYR A 145 -15.91 -34.55 40.21
C TYR A 145 -17.00 -35.04 41.16
N SER A 146 -17.61 -36.18 40.84
CA SER A 146 -18.54 -36.87 41.72
C SER A 146 -17.83 -38.04 42.37
N ALA A 147 -17.58 -37.93 43.69
CA ALA A 147 -16.91 -38.96 44.47
C ALA A 147 -17.73 -40.25 44.57
N ILE A 148 -19.07 -40.14 44.61
CA ILE A 148 -19.98 -41.30 44.73
C ILE A 148 -19.99 -42.10 43.43
N SER A 149 -20.08 -41.44 42.28
CA SER A 149 -20.09 -42.12 40.98
C SER A 149 -18.70 -42.34 40.40
N GLY A 150 -17.65 -41.80 41.02
CA GLY A 150 -16.26 -41.86 40.55
C GLY A 150 -16.03 -41.20 39.18
N LYS A 151 -16.85 -40.21 38.79
CA LYS A 151 -16.83 -39.61 37.43
C LYS A 151 -16.42 -38.15 37.45
N LEU A 152 -15.61 -37.76 36.45
CA LEU A 152 -15.27 -36.38 36.13
C LEU A 152 -16.18 -35.88 35.00
N TYR A 153 -16.81 -34.74 35.22
CA TYR A 153 -17.61 -34.01 34.25
C TYR A 153 -16.85 -32.75 33.86
N GLU A 154 -16.69 -32.53 32.57
CA GLU A 154 -15.96 -31.38 32.06
C GLU A 154 -16.81 -30.66 31.02
N ALA A 155 -16.93 -29.34 31.18
CA ALA A 155 -17.58 -28.49 30.21
C ALA A 155 -16.82 -28.54 28.88
N GLN A 156 -17.55 -28.72 27.77
CA GLN A 156 -16.92 -28.83 26.47
C GLN A 156 -16.77 -27.45 25.82
N LEU A 157 -15.60 -27.21 25.23
CA LEU A 157 -15.40 -26.02 24.40
C LEU A 157 -16.33 -26.06 23.18
N PRO A 158 -16.93 -24.92 22.77
CA PRO A 158 -17.69 -24.82 21.52
C PRO A 158 -16.92 -25.42 20.35
N GLY A 159 -17.60 -26.21 19.51
CA GLY A 159 -16.95 -26.99 18.45
C GLY A 159 -16.12 -26.14 17.48
N GLU A 160 -16.50 -24.88 17.28
CA GLU A 160 -15.78 -23.94 16.41
C GLU A 160 -14.39 -23.53 16.91
N LEU A 161 -14.15 -23.63 18.22
CA LEU A 161 -12.90 -23.25 18.87
C LEU A 161 -11.99 -24.46 19.13
N ARG A 162 -12.51 -25.69 19.01
CA ARG A 162 -11.74 -26.91 19.28
C ARG A 162 -10.60 -27.05 18.29
N GLY A 163 -9.39 -27.31 18.81
CA GLY A 163 -8.18 -27.48 18.01
C GLY A 163 -7.62 -26.19 17.42
N GLN A 164 -8.24 -25.04 17.67
CA GLN A 164 -7.78 -23.75 17.19
C GLN A 164 -6.91 -23.06 18.25
N SER A 165 -5.74 -22.59 17.84
CA SER A 165 -4.87 -21.78 18.69
C SER A 165 -5.09 -20.28 18.52
N TYR A 166 -5.76 -19.86 17.45
CA TYR A 166 -6.01 -18.46 17.11
C TYR A 166 -7.44 -18.29 16.58
N GLY A 167 -8.01 -17.10 16.76
CA GLY A 167 -9.32 -16.77 16.20
C GLY A 167 -9.30 -16.69 14.68
N LYS A 168 -10.43 -17.02 14.05
CA LYS A 168 -10.59 -17.03 12.58
C LYS A 168 -10.37 -15.64 11.98
N GLU A 169 -10.70 -14.59 12.74
CA GLU A 169 -10.55 -13.19 12.35
C GLU A 169 -9.07 -12.82 12.20
N LEU A 170 -8.22 -13.28 13.13
CA LEU A 170 -6.77 -13.06 13.07
C LEU A 170 -6.15 -13.82 11.89
N GLU A 171 -6.58 -15.06 11.68
CA GLU A 171 -6.14 -15.87 10.54
C GLU A 171 -6.54 -15.22 9.21
N ALA A 172 -7.79 -14.76 9.09
CA ALA A 172 -8.28 -14.04 7.91
C ALA A 172 -7.50 -12.74 7.68
N PHE A 173 -7.18 -11.99 8.73
CA PHE A 173 -6.37 -10.79 8.65
C PHE A 173 -4.96 -11.09 8.10
N ALA A 174 -4.28 -12.11 8.62
CA ALA A 174 -2.96 -12.52 8.12
C ALA A 174 -3.00 -12.94 6.64
N ILE A 175 -4.00 -13.71 6.25
CA ILE A 175 -4.23 -14.14 4.85
C ILE A 175 -4.48 -12.93 3.95
N MET A 176 -5.29 -11.97 4.38
CA MET A 176 -5.54 -10.73 3.64
C MET A 176 -4.25 -9.93 3.42
N LEU A 177 -3.41 -9.79 4.46
CA LEU A 177 -2.12 -9.09 4.34
C LEU A 177 -1.24 -9.76 3.28
N TYR A 178 -1.22 -11.08 3.22
CA TYR A 178 -0.39 -11.83 2.28
C TYR A 178 -0.93 -11.79 0.85
N TYR A 179 -2.20 -12.14 0.64
CA TYR A 179 -2.75 -12.27 -0.71
C TYR A 179 -3.16 -10.94 -1.33
N GLU A 180 -3.80 -10.04 -0.57
CA GLU A 180 -4.33 -8.80 -1.14
C GLU A 180 -3.34 -7.65 -1.02
N LEU A 181 -2.58 -7.58 0.07
CA LEU A 181 -1.60 -6.52 0.28
C LEU A 181 -0.16 -6.93 -0.10
N ARG A 182 0.06 -8.20 -0.50
CA ARG A 182 1.38 -8.74 -0.90
C ARG A 182 2.47 -8.49 0.15
N VAL A 183 2.10 -8.51 1.43
CA VAL A 183 3.05 -8.33 2.53
C VAL A 183 3.85 -9.63 2.72
N PRO A 184 5.20 -9.58 2.73
CA PRO A 184 6.02 -10.76 3.00
C PRO A 184 5.73 -11.40 4.35
N GLN A 185 5.77 -12.73 4.44
CA GLN A 185 5.45 -13.49 5.65
C GLN A 185 6.24 -13.02 6.89
N GLU A 186 7.52 -12.70 6.74
CA GLU A 186 8.36 -12.18 7.83
C GLU A 186 7.86 -10.83 8.37
N LYS A 187 7.32 -9.96 7.50
CA LYS A 187 6.76 -8.68 7.93
C LYS A 187 5.41 -8.87 8.62
N ILE A 188 4.61 -9.83 8.16
CA ILE A 188 3.37 -10.23 8.85
C ILE A 188 3.72 -10.75 10.24
N LEU A 189 4.70 -11.63 10.36
CA LEU A 189 5.19 -12.14 11.66
C LEU A 189 5.58 -11.00 12.60
N LYS A 190 6.45 -10.10 12.13
CA LYS A 190 6.89 -8.92 12.90
C LYS A 190 5.73 -8.04 13.33
N LEU A 191 4.77 -7.79 12.43
CA LEU A 191 3.59 -7.00 12.75
C LEU A 191 2.77 -7.66 13.86
N LEU A 192 2.46 -8.95 13.75
CA LEU A 192 1.65 -9.65 14.75
C LEU A 192 2.38 -9.72 16.10
N GLN A 193 3.68 -10.03 16.11
CA GLN A 193 4.49 -10.06 17.33
C GLN A 193 4.62 -8.69 17.99
N SER A 194 4.65 -7.60 17.21
CA SER A 194 4.66 -6.23 17.76
C SER A 194 3.37 -5.90 18.55
N GLN A 195 2.30 -6.66 18.32
CA GLN A 195 1.04 -6.56 19.04
C GLN A 195 0.94 -7.62 20.15
N GLU A 196 2.08 -8.17 20.60
CA GLU A 196 2.18 -9.19 21.66
C GLU A 196 1.52 -10.54 21.31
N LEU A 197 1.20 -10.79 20.04
CA LEU A 197 0.71 -12.10 19.61
C LEU A 197 1.86 -13.11 19.58
N VAL A 198 1.70 -14.17 20.37
CA VAL A 198 2.63 -15.30 20.41
C VAL A 198 2.36 -16.21 19.21
N ILE A 199 2.88 -15.84 18.02
CA ILE A 199 2.74 -16.62 16.78
C ILE A 199 4.10 -17.00 16.19
N SER A 200 4.19 -18.20 15.63
CA SER A 200 5.40 -18.73 14.99
C SER A 200 5.39 -18.55 13.48
N ALA A 201 6.59 -18.50 12.87
CA ALA A 201 6.75 -18.46 11.42
C ALA A 201 6.07 -19.67 10.75
N GLY A 202 6.20 -20.86 11.34
CA GLY A 202 5.56 -22.08 10.83
C GLY A 202 4.04 -22.00 10.80
N LYS A 203 3.42 -21.37 11.82
CA LYS A 203 1.96 -21.14 11.82
C LYS A 203 1.55 -20.20 10.68
N ILE A 204 2.30 -19.13 10.42
CA ILE A 204 2.04 -18.21 9.29
C ILE A 204 2.22 -18.92 7.96
N ALA A 205 3.27 -19.73 7.79
CA ALA A 205 3.47 -20.51 6.58
C ALA A 205 2.30 -21.48 6.34
N ASN A 206 1.88 -22.22 7.38
CA ASN A 206 0.72 -23.10 7.30
C ASN A 206 -0.56 -22.35 6.90
N LEU A 207 -0.77 -21.13 7.42
CA LEU A 207 -1.90 -20.26 7.04
C LEU A 207 -1.93 -19.97 5.54
N MET A 208 -0.76 -19.77 4.92
CA MET A 208 -0.67 -19.51 3.48
C MET A 208 -0.76 -20.79 2.64
N LEU A 209 -0.48 -21.96 3.20
CA LEU A 209 -0.59 -23.24 2.50
C LEU A 209 -2.04 -23.76 2.39
N GLY A 210 -3.02 -23.05 2.96
CA GLY A 210 -4.45 -23.33 2.74
C GLY A 210 -5.06 -24.40 3.64
N ASN A 211 -4.40 -24.80 4.74
CA ASN A 211 -4.92 -25.81 5.67
C ASN A 211 -6.02 -25.27 6.63
N PHE A 212 -6.86 -24.33 6.18
CA PHE A 212 -7.82 -23.61 7.02
C PHE A 212 -9.24 -23.65 6.46
N THR A 213 -10.20 -24.01 7.33
CA THR A 213 -11.63 -23.95 7.03
C THR A 213 -12.20 -22.62 7.50
N ILE A 214 -12.32 -21.64 6.59
CA ILE A 214 -13.00 -20.37 6.88
C ILE A 214 -14.52 -20.61 6.76
N LYS A 215 -15.21 -20.75 7.89
CA LYS A 215 -16.67 -20.54 7.94
C LYS A 215 -16.91 -19.04 8.14
N PRO A 216 -17.55 -18.33 7.19
CA PRO A 216 -17.70 -16.89 7.29
C PRO A 216 -18.73 -16.54 8.38
N SER A 217 -18.26 -15.96 9.48
CA SER A 217 -19.10 -15.20 10.40
C SER A 217 -19.51 -13.89 9.70
N ILE A 218 -20.80 -13.58 9.74
CA ILE A 218 -21.53 -12.76 8.77
C ILE A 218 -21.12 -11.27 8.70
N GLU A 219 -20.34 -10.74 9.64
CA GLU A 219 -20.13 -9.27 9.71
C GLU A 219 -18.81 -8.77 9.12
N VAL A 220 -17.76 -9.60 9.01
CA VAL A 220 -16.43 -9.14 8.52
C VAL A 220 -16.19 -9.54 7.05
N CYS A 221 -16.94 -10.51 6.53
CA CYS A 221 -16.54 -11.25 5.31
C CYS A 221 -17.37 -10.96 4.05
N ALA A 222 -18.38 -10.10 4.06
CA ALA A 222 -19.27 -9.91 2.89
C ALA A 222 -18.53 -9.52 1.58
N GLY A 223 -17.35 -8.90 1.67
CA GLY A 223 -16.50 -8.57 0.52
C GLY A 223 -15.29 -9.49 0.26
N PHE A 224 -14.95 -10.38 1.19
CA PHE A 224 -13.67 -11.12 1.18
C PHE A 224 -13.81 -12.55 0.62
N THR A 225 -14.85 -13.28 1.01
CA THR A 225 -15.05 -14.68 0.59
C THR A 225 -15.28 -14.83 -0.91
N LYS A 226 -15.98 -13.89 -1.57
CA LYS A 226 -16.25 -13.98 -3.02
C LYS A 226 -14.98 -13.98 -3.89
N ARG A 227 -13.87 -13.38 -3.42
CA ARG A 227 -12.63 -13.28 -4.22
C ARG A 227 -11.66 -14.43 -4.01
N VAL A 228 -11.62 -15.02 -2.82
CA VAL A 228 -10.70 -16.14 -2.52
C VAL A 228 -11.22 -17.45 -3.10
N THR A 229 -12.53 -17.73 -3.01
CA THR A 229 -13.10 -18.98 -3.54
C THR A 229 -13.01 -19.06 -5.08
N MET A 230 -13.08 -17.93 -5.79
CA MET A 230 -12.97 -17.87 -7.25
C MET A 230 -11.56 -18.17 -7.78
N ARG A 231 -10.49 -17.95 -6.98
CA ARG A 231 -9.10 -18.20 -7.41
C ARG A 231 -8.68 -19.66 -7.28
N ASN A 232 -9.21 -20.41 -6.31
CA ASN A 232 -8.86 -21.81 -6.09
C ASN A 232 -9.61 -22.79 -7.01
N SER A 233 -10.63 -22.34 -7.74
CA SER A 233 -11.35 -23.13 -8.75
C SER A 233 -10.85 -22.94 -10.18
N ALA A 234 -9.70 -22.27 -10.36
CA ALA A 234 -9.10 -21.97 -11.66
C ALA A 234 -7.64 -22.47 -11.79
N GLN A 235 -7.24 -23.45 -10.96
CA GLN A 235 -5.99 -24.20 -11.09
C GLN A 235 -6.29 -25.68 -11.23
#